data_AF-A0A5K3F444-F1
#
_entry.id   AF-A0A5K3F444-F1
#
_cell.length_a   1.000
_cell.length_b   1.000
_cell.length_c   1.000
_cell.angle_alpha   90.00
_cell.angle_beta   90.00
_cell.angle_gamma   90.00
#
_symmetry.space_group_name_H-M   'P 1'
#
loop_
_entity.id
_entity.type
_entity.pdbx_description
1 polymer ?
#
loop_
_entity_poly.entity_id
_entity_poly.type
_entity_poly.pdbx_seq_one_letter_code
_entity_poly.pdbx_strand_id
1 'polypeptide(L)'
;MIEESHLGHYVQSELIVFSVKYRTNTKTFQVPKDTHINEIVEFVVNEFQEFAAEPKDFRLGIFSGESLVSYISNENRYLLKNDLAVLLQAPNISSNQLKSLLACVCECLRTPSRLDEVGNLCDRLGELLRYMSCGEFALYFVDNGGIAALFELATATRWTIMVPSWSSHRASIKLEEIGG
;
A
#
# COMPACT_ATOMS: atom_id res chain seq x y z
N MET A 1 -5.73 -41.99 -2.09
CA MET A 1 -6.57 -41.18 -1.19
C MET A 1 -7.14 -40.06 -2.01
N ILE A 2 -8.45 -40.06 -2.20
CA ILE A 2 -9.16 -38.97 -2.89
C ILE A 2 -9.36 -37.90 -1.83
N GLU A 3 -8.73 -36.73 -2.00
CA GLU A 3 -9.12 -35.54 -1.24
C GLU A 3 -10.56 -35.23 -1.63
N GLU A 4 -11.49 -35.55 -0.74
CA GLU A 4 -12.86 -35.05 -0.84
C GLU A 4 -12.79 -33.54 -0.74
N SER A 5 -12.96 -32.86 -1.88
CA SER A 5 -13.06 -31.41 -1.92
C SER A 5 -14.16 -30.98 -0.94
N HIS A 6 -13.83 -30.12 0.02
CA HIS A 6 -14.76 -29.54 0.99
C HIS A 6 -15.96 -28.77 0.36
N LEU A 7 -16.01 -28.70 -0.96
CA LEU A 7 -17.04 -28.08 -1.79
C LEU A 7 -18.09 -29.07 -2.32
N GLY A 8 -17.92 -30.39 -2.12
CA GLY A 8 -18.74 -31.44 -2.73
C GLY A 8 -20.23 -31.44 -2.38
N HIS A 9 -20.66 -30.62 -1.41
CA HIS A 9 -22.05 -30.51 -0.96
C HIS A 9 -22.75 -29.20 -1.35
N TYR A 10 -22.07 -28.24 -1.98
CA TYR A 10 -22.67 -26.95 -2.31
C TYR A 10 -23.14 -26.87 -3.75
N VAL A 11 -24.33 -26.31 -3.96
CA VAL A 11 -24.81 -25.99 -5.30
C VAL A 11 -24.11 -24.71 -5.78
N GLN A 12 -23.83 -24.57 -7.08
CA GLN A 12 -23.08 -23.42 -7.64
C GLN A 12 -23.72 -22.06 -7.29
N SER A 13 -25.04 -22.01 -7.05
CA SER A 13 -25.76 -20.82 -6.58
C SER A 13 -25.44 -20.41 -5.15
N GLU A 14 -24.80 -21.27 -4.35
CA GLU A 14 -24.44 -21.05 -2.94
C GLU A 14 -22.98 -20.62 -2.78
N LEU A 15 -22.24 -20.54 -3.89
CA LEU A 15 -20.82 -20.24 -3.91
C LEU A 15 -20.58 -18.80 -4.41
N ILE A 16 -19.57 -18.16 -3.85
CA ILE A 16 -18.98 -16.92 -4.36
C ILE A 16 -17.72 -17.33 -5.12
N VAL A 17 -17.66 -16.97 -6.40
CA VAL A 17 -16.45 -17.09 -7.22
C VAL A 17 -15.87 -15.70 -7.37
N PHE A 18 -14.59 -15.55 -7.04
CA PHE A 18 -13.91 -14.25 -7.05
C PHE A 18 -12.43 -14.42 -7.37
N SER A 19 -11.82 -13.35 -7.89
CA SER A 19 -10.38 -13.33 -8.18
C SER A 19 -9.68 -12.43 -7.19
N VAL A 20 -8.52 -12.88 -6.71
CA VAL A 20 -7.63 -12.07 -5.87
C VAL A 20 -6.31 -11.89 -6.58
N LYS A 21 -5.83 -10.65 -6.65
CA LYS A 21 -4.48 -10.29 -7.04
C LYS A 21 -3.59 -10.17 -5.80
N TYR A 22 -2.40 -10.74 -5.87
CA TYR A 22 -1.33 -10.50 -4.92
C TYR A 22 0.00 -10.40 -5.67
N ARG A 23 0.69 -9.26 -5.52
CA ARG A 23 1.90 -8.93 -6.29
C ARG A 23 1.63 -9.05 -7.80
N THR A 24 2.38 -9.90 -8.50
CA THR A 24 2.25 -10.17 -9.93
C THR A 24 1.27 -11.29 -10.25
N ASN A 25 0.77 -12.02 -9.25
CA ASN A 25 -0.05 -13.21 -9.43
C ASN A 25 -1.53 -12.88 -9.19
N THR A 26 -2.40 -13.55 -9.95
CA THR A 26 -3.85 -13.51 -9.72
C THR A 26 -4.35 -14.95 -9.64
N LYS A 27 -5.16 -15.25 -8.64
CA LYS A 27 -5.78 -16.56 -8.44
C LYS A 27 -7.29 -16.40 -8.31
N THR A 28 -8.02 -17.42 -8.76
CA THR A 28 -9.47 -17.50 -8.62
C THR A 28 -9.82 -18.43 -7.48
N PHE A 29 -10.78 -18.02 -6.67
CA PHE A 29 -11.23 -18.69 -5.46
C PHE A 29 -12.71 -18.97 -5.55
N GLN A 30 -13.13 -20.01 -4.83
CA GLN A 30 -14.52 -20.38 -4.70
C GLN A 30 -14.79 -20.76 -3.25
N VAL A 31 -15.73 -20.06 -2.61
CA VAL A 31 -16.08 -20.25 -1.20
C VAL A 31 -17.61 -20.24 -1.02
N PRO A 32 -18.16 -20.91 0.01
CA PRO A 32 -19.54 -20.73 0.41
C PRO A 32 -19.91 -19.26 0.68
N LYS A 33 -21.15 -18.89 0.33
CA LYS A 33 -21.64 -17.51 0.50
C LYS A 33 -21.68 -17.06 1.94
N ASP A 34 -21.82 -17.98 2.89
CA ASP A 34 -21.91 -17.72 4.31
C ASP A 34 -20.54 -17.64 5.00
N THR A 35 -19.46 -18.09 4.35
CA THR A 35 -18.08 -18.02 4.87
C THR A 35 -17.72 -16.63 5.40
N HIS A 36 -17.16 -16.59 6.60
CA HIS A 36 -16.76 -15.36 7.27
C HIS A 36 -15.54 -14.74 6.57
N ILE A 37 -15.44 -13.41 6.48
CA ILE A 37 -14.36 -12.74 5.73
C ILE A 37 -12.96 -13.13 6.22
N ASN A 38 -12.79 -13.34 7.53
CA ASN A 38 -11.49 -13.77 8.08
C ASN A 38 -11.09 -15.17 7.59
N GLU A 39 -12.04 -16.10 7.47
CA GLU A 39 -11.79 -17.44 6.94
C GLU A 39 -11.46 -17.37 5.44
N ILE A 40 -12.14 -16.48 4.69
CA ILE A 40 -11.81 -16.21 3.29
C ILE A 40 -10.38 -15.69 3.16
N VAL A 41 -9.98 -14.71 3.98
CA VAL A 41 -8.62 -14.15 3.97
C VAL A 41 -7.61 -15.23 4.32
N GLU A 42 -7.84 -16.03 5.35
CA GLU A 42 -6.96 -17.14 5.73
C GLU A 42 -6.78 -18.14 4.60
N PHE A 43 -7.88 -18.57 3.97
CA PHE A 43 -7.84 -19.44 2.81
C PHE A 43 -7.03 -18.84 1.67
N VAL A 44 -7.27 -17.56 1.33
CA VAL A 44 -6.53 -16.85 0.26
C VAL A 44 -5.04 -16.76 0.58
N VAL A 45 -4.67 -16.38 1.81
CA VAL A 45 -3.27 -16.26 2.24
C VAL A 45 -2.55 -17.61 2.13
N ASN A 46 -3.18 -18.68 2.62
CA ASN A 46 -2.63 -20.04 2.57
C ASN A 46 -2.43 -20.51 1.12
N GLU A 47 -3.37 -20.21 0.23
CA GLU A 47 -3.29 -20.57 -1.18
C GLU A 47 -2.20 -19.81 -1.95
N PHE A 48 -1.91 -18.55 -1.60
CA PHE A 48 -0.79 -17.85 -2.21
C PHE A 48 0.59 -18.41 -1.79
N GLN A 49 0.63 -19.35 -0.81
CA GLN A 49 1.79 -20.15 -0.39
C GLN A 49 3.06 -19.35 -0.06
N GLU A 50 2.95 -18.02 0.09
CA GLU A 50 4.14 -17.18 -0.05
C GLU A 50 4.90 -16.94 1.27
N PHE A 51 4.32 -16.93 2.48
CA PHE A 51 5.12 -16.57 3.68
C PHE A 51 4.65 -17.10 5.04
N ALA A 52 5.63 -17.15 5.96
CA ALA A 52 5.52 -17.24 7.43
C ALA A 52 4.77 -16.07 8.11
N ALA A 53 3.98 -15.31 7.35
CA ALA A 53 3.22 -14.18 7.85
C ALA A 53 1.84 -14.67 8.30
N GLU A 54 1.32 -14.12 9.39
CA GLU A 54 0.06 -14.58 9.94
C GLU A 54 -1.12 -14.04 9.11
N PRO A 55 -2.16 -14.84 8.82
CA PRO A 55 -3.32 -14.39 8.05
C PRO A 55 -3.98 -13.11 8.57
N LYS A 56 -3.90 -12.86 9.89
CA LYS A 56 -4.42 -11.66 10.55
C LYS A 56 -3.75 -10.36 10.09
N ASP A 57 -2.55 -10.45 9.50
CA ASP A 57 -1.80 -9.30 9.01
C ASP A 57 -2.28 -8.84 7.63
N PHE A 58 -3.25 -9.53 7.05
CA PHE A 58 -3.78 -9.28 5.72
C PHE A 58 -5.27 -8.94 5.71
N ARG A 59 -5.69 -8.22 4.67
CA ARG A 59 -7.07 -7.94 4.32
C ARG A 59 -7.22 -7.97 2.80
N LEU A 60 -8.45 -8.11 2.32
CA LEU A 60 -8.78 -7.92 0.91
C LEU A 60 -9.23 -6.47 0.69
N GLY A 61 -8.76 -5.84 -0.38
CA GLY A 61 -9.11 -4.47 -0.77
C GLY A 61 -9.63 -4.39 -2.20
N ILE A 62 -10.53 -3.43 -2.45
CA ILE A 62 -11.05 -3.09 -3.77
C ILE A 62 -10.47 -1.76 -4.23
N PHE A 63 -9.95 -1.75 -5.46
CA PHE A 63 -9.36 -0.56 -6.08
C PHE A 63 -10.24 0.01 -7.18
N SER A 64 -10.22 1.34 -7.31
CA SER A 64 -10.71 2.07 -8.48
C SER A 64 -9.54 2.82 -9.11
N GLY A 65 -9.08 2.33 -10.27
CA GLY A 65 -7.80 2.75 -10.82
C GLY A 65 -6.66 2.39 -9.87
N GLU A 66 -5.89 3.38 -9.43
CA GLU A 66 -4.78 3.18 -8.49
C GLU A 66 -5.18 3.38 -7.02
N SER A 67 -6.38 3.88 -6.73
CA SER A 67 -6.80 4.22 -5.37
C SER A 67 -7.53 3.06 -4.70
N LEU A 68 -7.18 2.79 -3.44
CA LEU A 68 -7.95 1.88 -2.60
C LEU A 68 -9.26 2.57 -2.21
N VAL A 69 -10.39 1.93 -2.50
CA VAL A 69 -11.72 2.47 -2.18
C VAL A 69 -12.25 1.87 -0.88
N SER A 70 -12.05 0.56 -0.70
CA SER A 70 -12.58 -0.15 0.47
C SER A 70 -11.74 -1.36 0.81
N TYR A 71 -11.60 -1.66 2.10
CA TYR A 71 -11.34 -3.02 2.54
C TYR A 71 -12.65 -3.81 2.55
N ILE A 72 -12.54 -5.11 2.32
CA ILE A 72 -13.66 -6.03 2.39
C ILE A 72 -13.88 -6.44 3.85
N SER A 73 -15.14 -6.46 4.25
CA SER A 73 -15.69 -6.88 5.53
C SER A 73 -16.85 -7.85 5.28
N ASN A 74 -17.44 -8.40 6.34
CA ASN A 74 -18.64 -9.24 6.19
C ASN A 74 -19.83 -8.46 5.59
N GLU A 75 -19.90 -7.15 5.84
CA GLU A 75 -21.02 -6.29 5.43
C GLU A 75 -21.00 -6.00 3.93
N ASN A 76 -19.80 -5.93 3.33
CA ASN A 76 -19.61 -5.60 1.92
C ASN A 76 -19.01 -6.75 1.10
N ARG A 77 -18.96 -7.99 1.64
CA ARG A 77 -18.40 -9.17 0.96
C ARG A 77 -19.01 -9.47 -0.40
N TYR A 78 -20.21 -8.97 -0.68
CA TYR A 78 -20.85 -9.07 -2.00
C TYR A 78 -20.01 -8.43 -3.12
N LEU A 79 -19.11 -7.50 -2.80
CA LEU A 79 -18.18 -6.87 -3.74
C LEU A 79 -17.19 -7.87 -4.34
N LEU A 80 -16.84 -8.95 -3.63
CA LEU A 80 -15.95 -10.01 -4.12
C LEU A 80 -16.40 -10.59 -5.46
N LYS A 81 -17.71 -10.63 -5.71
CA LYS A 81 -18.27 -11.23 -6.95
C LYS A 81 -18.02 -10.37 -8.18
N ASN A 82 -17.92 -9.05 -8.03
CA ASN A 82 -17.95 -8.11 -9.14
C ASN A 82 -16.58 -7.51 -9.44
N ASP A 83 -15.73 -7.40 -8.42
CA ASP A 83 -14.47 -6.68 -8.50
C ASP A 83 -13.26 -7.60 -8.29
N LEU A 84 -12.13 -7.21 -8.90
CA LEU A 84 -10.85 -7.83 -8.59
C LEU A 84 -10.42 -7.37 -7.18
N ALA A 85 -10.44 -8.30 -6.24
CA ALA A 85 -9.89 -8.06 -4.92
C ALA A 85 -8.36 -8.09 -4.97
N VAL A 86 -7.72 -7.30 -4.11
CA VAL A 86 -6.27 -7.29 -3.93
C VAL A 86 -5.96 -7.70 -2.51
N LEU A 87 -5.06 -8.66 -2.33
CA LEU A 87 -4.54 -9.03 -1.02
C LEU A 87 -3.54 -7.96 -0.56
N LEU A 88 -3.86 -7.30 0.54
CA LEU A 88 -3.10 -6.19 1.10
C LEU A 88 -2.75 -6.48 2.55
N GLN A 89 -1.76 -5.78 3.08
CA GLN A 89 -1.58 -5.72 4.53
C GLN A 89 -2.76 -5.00 5.19
N ALA A 90 -3.08 -5.43 6.40
CA ALA A 90 -4.13 -4.85 7.21
C ALA A 90 -3.91 -3.33 7.41
N PRO A 91 -4.98 -2.52 7.51
CA PRO A 91 -4.88 -1.06 7.54
C PRO A 91 -4.08 -0.54 8.73
N ASN A 92 -4.16 -1.18 9.91
CA ASN A 92 -3.37 -0.83 11.08
C ASN A 92 -1.86 -0.99 10.84
N ILE A 93 -1.46 -2.02 10.07
CA ILE A 93 -0.05 -2.30 9.75
C ILE A 93 0.45 -1.33 8.69
N SER A 94 -0.26 -1.26 7.55
CA SER A 94 0.15 -0.47 6.39
C SER A 94 0.10 1.05 6.67
N SER A 95 -0.84 1.54 7.47
CA SER A 95 -0.85 2.95 7.89
C SER A 95 0.31 3.28 8.84
N ASN A 96 0.70 2.36 9.72
CA ASN A 96 1.88 2.56 10.57
C ASN A 96 3.18 2.52 9.75
N GLN A 97 3.23 1.71 8.68
CA GLN A 97 4.35 1.75 7.73
C GLN A 97 4.43 3.08 6.99
N LEU A 98 3.30 3.63 6.54
CA LEU A 98 3.26 4.96 5.93
C LEU A 98 3.82 6.03 6.87
N LYS A 99 3.44 6.00 8.15
CA LYS A 99 4.01 6.88 9.17
C LYS A 99 5.53 6.71 9.31
N SER A 100 6.01 5.47 9.40
CA SER A 100 7.44 5.18 9.49
C SER A 100 8.22 5.65 8.25
N LEU A 101 7.64 5.52 7.06
CA LEU A 101 8.23 6.05 5.82
C LEU A 101 8.30 7.58 5.85
N LEU A 102 7.24 8.27 6.27
CA LEU A 102 7.25 9.72 6.45
C LEU A 102 8.37 10.17 7.38
N ALA A 103 8.53 9.50 8.53
CA ALA A 103 9.60 9.79 9.48
C ALA A 103 11.00 9.55 8.88
N CYS A 104 11.19 8.46 8.12
CA CYS A 104 12.44 8.15 7.44
C CYS A 104 12.79 9.23 6.39
N VAL A 105 11.82 9.69 5.59
CA VAL A 105 12.01 10.79 4.65
C VAL A 105 12.42 12.06 5.39
N CYS A 106 11.80 12.38 6.53
CA CYS A 106 12.19 13.53 7.34
C CYS A 106 13.65 13.44 7.81
N GLU A 107 14.09 12.26 8.24
CA GLU A 107 15.46 12.01 8.68
C GLU A 107 16.46 12.21 7.54
N CYS A 108 16.18 11.67 6.35
CA CYS A 108 17.01 11.84 5.17
C CYS A 108 17.11 13.32 4.76
N LEU A 109 15.99 14.07 4.79
CA LEU A 109 15.99 15.50 4.48
C LEU A 109 16.81 16.35 5.46
N ARG A 110 16.94 15.90 6.72
CA ARG A 110 17.76 16.56 7.75
C ARG A 110 19.22 16.15 7.70
N THR A 111 19.57 15.11 6.94
CA THR A 111 20.91 14.50 6.91
C THR A 111 21.52 14.61 5.50
N PRO A 112 22.45 15.55 5.26
CA PRO A 112 22.98 15.81 3.91
C PRO A 112 23.54 14.59 3.17
N SER A 113 24.11 13.62 3.89
CA SER A 113 24.69 12.40 3.32
C SER A 113 23.66 11.35 2.88
N ARG A 114 22.36 11.57 3.11
CA ARG A 114 21.27 10.62 2.80
C ARG A 114 20.24 11.20 1.83
N LEU A 115 20.53 12.35 1.21
CA LEU A 115 19.57 13.04 0.33
C LEU A 115 19.25 12.25 -0.94
N ASP A 116 20.16 11.40 -1.40
CA ASP A 116 19.99 10.50 -2.54
C ASP A 116 18.97 9.38 -2.26
N GLU A 117 18.74 9.02 -0.99
CA GLU A 117 17.73 8.02 -0.60
C GLU A 117 16.28 8.53 -0.76
N VAL A 118 16.07 9.86 -0.76
CA VAL A 118 14.73 10.47 -0.70
C VAL A 118 13.86 10.05 -1.89
N GLY A 119 14.42 9.97 -3.10
CA GLY A 119 13.65 9.60 -4.29
C GLY A 119 12.98 8.23 -4.17
N ASN A 120 13.75 7.20 -3.82
CA ASN A 120 13.24 5.85 -3.63
C ASN A 120 12.22 5.75 -2.48
N LEU A 121 12.43 6.52 -1.40
CA LEU A 121 11.47 6.59 -0.31
C LEU A 121 10.15 7.26 -0.73
N CYS A 122 10.21 8.29 -1.58
CA CYS A 122 9.03 8.97 -2.13
C CYS A 122 8.22 8.06 -3.06
N ASP A 123 8.85 7.20 -3.86
CA ASP A 123 8.14 6.22 -4.69
C ASP A 123 7.32 5.25 -3.84
N ARG A 124 7.95 4.71 -2.79
CA ARG A 124 7.27 3.83 -1.80
C ARG A 124 6.17 4.55 -1.02
N LEU A 125 6.36 5.83 -0.72
CA LEU A 125 5.35 6.68 -0.11
C LEU A 125 4.12 6.82 -1.02
N GLY A 126 4.35 7.04 -2.33
CA GLY A 126 3.29 7.16 -3.33
C GLY A 126 2.40 5.92 -3.38
N GLU A 127 2.98 4.72 -3.27
CA GLU A 127 2.22 3.46 -3.24
C GLU A 127 1.24 3.37 -2.06
N LEU A 128 1.68 3.73 -0.85
CA LEU A 128 0.83 3.70 0.34
C LEU A 128 -0.13 4.89 0.43
N LEU A 129 0.24 6.05 -0.12
CA LEU A 129 -0.65 7.23 -0.17
C LEU A 129 -1.90 6.97 -1.02
N ARG A 130 -1.82 6.09 -2.02
CA ARG A 130 -3.00 5.62 -2.77
C ARG A 130 -4.06 4.97 -1.88
N TYR A 131 -3.73 4.59 -0.65
CA TYR A 131 -4.69 3.99 0.28
C TYR A 131 -5.49 5.03 1.07
N MET A 132 -5.05 6.30 1.08
CA MET A 132 -5.71 7.38 1.84
C MET A 132 -7.14 7.70 1.37
N SER A 133 -7.50 7.31 0.14
CA SER A 133 -8.87 7.41 -0.36
C SER A 133 -9.85 6.48 0.36
N CYS A 134 -9.35 5.44 1.06
CA CYS A 134 -10.15 4.54 1.86
C CYS A 134 -10.34 5.11 3.27
N GLY A 135 -11.60 5.30 3.68
CA GLY A 135 -11.94 5.86 4.99
C GLY A 135 -11.40 5.04 6.17
N GLU A 136 -11.46 3.70 6.11
CA GLU A 136 -10.90 2.81 7.14
C GLU A 136 -9.39 3.02 7.26
N PHE A 137 -8.66 3.06 6.15
CA PHE A 137 -7.21 3.31 6.16
C PHE A 137 -6.87 4.68 6.76
N ALA A 138 -7.58 5.72 6.34
CA ALA A 138 -7.35 7.09 6.80
C ALA A 138 -7.56 7.21 8.32
N LEU A 139 -8.57 6.54 8.88
CA LEU A 139 -8.80 6.50 10.33
C LEU A 139 -7.62 5.85 11.06
N TYR A 140 -7.18 4.67 10.65
CA TYR A 140 -6.00 4.03 11.24
C TYR A 140 -4.72 4.88 11.12
N PHE A 141 -4.56 5.60 10.01
CA PHE A 141 -3.43 6.52 9.84
C PHE A 141 -3.48 7.68 10.83
N VAL A 142 -4.66 8.26 11.06
CA VAL A 142 -4.87 9.31 12.08
C VAL A 142 -4.56 8.76 13.47
N ASP A 143 -5.13 7.61 13.83
CA ASP A 143 -4.95 6.98 15.14
C ASP A 143 -3.49 6.62 15.43
N ASN A 144 -2.74 6.23 14.38
CA ASN A 144 -1.32 5.93 14.48
C ASN A 144 -0.42 7.17 14.63
N GLY A 145 -0.99 8.39 14.62
CA GLY A 145 -0.24 9.65 14.69
C GLY A 145 0.26 10.15 13.33
N GLY A 146 -0.33 9.68 12.23
CA GLY A 146 0.09 10.02 10.87
C GLY A 146 0.00 11.52 10.55
N ILE A 147 -0.96 12.24 11.14
CA ILE A 147 -1.09 13.68 10.96
C ILE A 147 0.13 14.43 11.50
N ALA A 148 0.65 14.04 12.66
CA ALA A 148 1.86 14.65 13.22
C ALA A 148 3.08 14.41 12.31
N ALA A 149 3.22 13.19 11.77
CA ALA A 149 4.29 12.85 10.83
C ALA A 149 4.22 13.69 9.53
N LEU A 150 3.02 14.01 9.03
CA LEU A 150 2.87 14.91 7.89
C LEU A 150 3.34 16.35 8.19
N PHE A 151 3.02 16.87 9.37
CA PHE A 151 3.51 18.19 9.80
C PHE A 151 5.04 18.20 9.94
N GLU A 152 5.62 17.14 10.51
CA GLU A 152 7.07 17.00 10.61
C GLU A 152 7.74 17.01 9.23
N LEU A 153 7.17 16.30 8.26
CA LEU A 153 7.66 16.29 6.88
C LEU A 153 7.61 17.69 6.24
N ALA A 154 6.48 18.39 6.39
CA ALA A 154 6.33 19.75 5.89
C ALA A 154 7.36 20.72 6.51
N THR A 155 7.74 20.52 7.77
CA THR A 155 8.77 21.34 8.41
C THR A 155 10.18 20.98 7.94
N ALA A 156 10.46 19.70 7.69
CA ALA A 156 11.77 19.22 7.26
C ALA A 156 12.12 19.71 5.85
N THR A 157 11.16 19.76 4.92
CA THR A 157 11.39 20.27 3.55
C THR A 157 11.74 21.76 3.52
N ARG A 158 11.22 22.55 4.47
CA ARG A 158 11.57 23.97 4.60
C ARG A 158 13.06 24.18 4.94
N TRP A 159 13.68 23.24 5.63
CA TRP A 159 15.11 23.31 5.98
C TRP A 159 16.00 23.06 4.78
N THR A 160 15.58 22.20 3.84
CA THR A 160 16.31 21.94 2.59
C THR A 160 16.31 23.15 1.65
N ILE A 161 15.22 23.93 1.61
CA ILE A 161 15.11 25.16 0.79
C ILE A 161 15.93 26.32 1.38
N MET A 162 16.23 26.27 2.68
CA MET A 162 17.01 27.31 3.37
C MET A 162 18.53 27.05 3.39
N VAL A 163 19.04 26.04 2.68
CA VAL A 163 20.49 25.92 2.41
C VAL A 163 20.84 26.78 1.18
N PRO A 164 21.54 27.92 1.34
CA PRO A 164 21.93 28.75 0.21
C PRO A 164 23.17 28.14 -0.46
N SER A 165 22.98 27.16 -1.35
CA SER A 165 24.07 26.74 -2.25
C SER A 165 23.61 26.29 -3.65
N TRP A 166 22.32 26.39 -3.96
CA TRP A 166 21.79 26.09 -5.31
C TRP A 166 21.84 27.29 -6.27
N SER A 167 22.79 28.20 -6.09
CA SER A 167 23.02 29.36 -6.98
C SER A 167 24.46 29.48 -7.50
N SER A 168 25.22 28.39 -7.61
CA SER A 168 26.62 28.51 -8.06
C SER A 168 27.16 27.46 -9.03
N HIS A 169 26.33 26.63 -9.67
CA HIS A 169 26.83 25.67 -10.68
C HIS A 169 25.98 25.59 -11.95
N ARG A 170 25.64 26.74 -12.54
CA ARG A 170 25.24 26.83 -13.96
C ARG A 170 25.41 28.26 -14.52
N ALA A 171 26.64 28.76 -14.49
CA ALA A 171 27.04 29.92 -15.28
C ALA A 171 28.54 29.88 -15.57
N SER A 172 28.97 28.92 -16.39
CA SER A 172 30.28 28.93 -17.04
C SER A 172 30.20 28.11 -18.32
N ILE A 173 29.42 28.60 -19.29
CA ILE A 173 29.55 28.20 -20.69
C ILE A 173 29.66 29.47 -21.52
N LYS A 174 30.83 29.61 -22.16
CA LYS A 174 31.22 30.48 -23.27
C LYS A 174 31.35 31.99 -23.01
N LEU A 175 32.60 32.46 -23.05
CA LEU A 175 33.06 33.57 -23.89
C LEU A 175 34.61 33.58 -23.91
N GLU A 176 35.21 32.57 -24.54
CA GLU A 176 36.55 32.70 -25.12
C GLU A 176 36.44 32.22 -26.56
N GLU A 177 36.08 33.15 -27.43
CA GLU A 177 36.37 33.20 -28.88
C GLU A 177 35.58 34.40 -29.40
N ILE A 178 36.24 35.56 -29.43
CA ILE A 178 36.16 36.64 -30.42
C ILE A 178 37.11 37.75 -29.92
N GLY A 179 38.25 37.91 -30.59
CA GLY A 179 39.01 39.17 -30.65
C GLY A 179 40.30 39.25 -29.84
N GLY A 180 41.42 38.92 -30.50
CA GLY A 180 42.80 39.16 -30.04
C GLY A 180 43.82 38.52 -30.96
#